data_AF-F1LFA4-F1
#
_entry.id   AF-F1LFA4-F1
#
_cell.length_a   1.000
_cell.length_b   1.000
_cell.length_c   1.000
_cell.angle_alpha   90.00
_cell.angle_beta   90.00
_cell.angle_gamma   90.00
#
_symmetry.space_group_name_H-M   'P 1'
#
loop_
_entity.id
_entity.type
_entity.pdbx_description
1 polymer ?
#
loop_
_entity_poly.entity_id
_entity_poly.type
_entity_poly.pdbx_seq_one_letter_code
_entity_poly.pdbx_strand_id
1 'polypeptide(L)'
;MGIFSCTSYVIGNIIGSGIFITPTSIVAEVNSVGLSLVVWAACGLISLLGSIVYIELGTSIIEPGCDFAYVCFVKWHAVAFSFMWVGVIITFPASVAVQAQTFGQYVVEGLAPLFQLDEPYAEITRKALGILLLVGIVWLNFYSLNEFAAKFQIIATVAKLGSMALIIVAGFYLLIFKGQTSNLENGFKNSNYGVGHIVLGLYAGLW
;
A
#
# COMPACT_ATOMS: atom_id res chain seq x y z
N MET A 1 25.71 -1.48 -5.91
CA MET A 1 24.62 -1.96 -6.79
C MET A 1 24.63 -1.12 -8.06
N GLY A 2 24.30 -1.68 -9.23
CA GLY A 2 24.17 -0.90 -10.47
C GLY A 2 22.82 -0.15 -10.54
N ILE A 3 22.70 0.81 -11.46
CA ILE A 3 21.49 1.66 -11.62
C ILE A 3 20.21 0.81 -11.75
N PHE A 4 20.22 -0.20 -12.64
CA PHE A 4 19.05 -1.06 -12.84
C PHE A 4 18.66 -1.86 -11.59
N SER A 5 19.64 -2.35 -10.83
CA SER A 5 19.38 -3.07 -9.57
C SER A 5 18.81 -2.14 -8.50
N CYS A 6 19.34 -0.91 -8.38
CA CYS A 6 18.81 0.09 -7.44
C CYS A 6 17.38 0.50 -7.81
N THR A 7 17.11 0.81 -9.08
CA THR A 7 15.78 1.20 -9.55
C THR A 7 14.77 0.07 -9.34
N SER A 8 15.14 -1.17 -9.68
CA SER A 8 14.29 -2.34 -9.42
C SER A 8 13.97 -2.52 -7.94
N TYR A 9 14.97 -2.32 -7.06
CA TYR A 9 14.78 -2.43 -5.62
C TYR A 9 13.83 -1.36 -5.08
N VAL A 10 13.96 -0.10 -5.53
CA VAL A 10 13.06 0.99 -5.14
C VAL A 10 11.63 0.72 -5.62
N ILE A 11 11.46 0.34 -6.88
CA ILE A 11 10.13 0.01 -7.44
C ILE A 11 9.48 -1.15 -6.66
N GLY A 12 10.25 -2.21 -6.37
CA GLY A 12 9.74 -3.37 -5.64
C GLY A 12 9.33 -3.08 -4.20
N ASN A 13 9.91 -2.07 -3.56
CA ASN A 13 9.52 -1.65 -2.21
C ASN A 13 8.34 -0.67 -2.21
N ILE A 14 8.24 0.22 -3.21
CA ILE A 14 7.13 1.18 -3.30
C ILE A 14 5.83 0.49 -3.72
N ILE A 15 5.89 -0.47 -4.65
CA ILE A 15 4.70 -1.20 -5.11
C ILE A 15 4.28 -2.23 -4.05
N GLY A 16 3.40 -1.81 -3.15
CA GLY A 16 2.84 -2.61 -2.06
C GLY A 16 1.47 -3.24 -2.37
N SER A 17 0.89 -3.90 -1.38
CA SER A 17 -0.49 -4.40 -1.40
C SER A 17 -1.53 -3.27 -1.33
N GLY A 18 -1.13 -2.05 -0.95
CA GLY A 18 -1.99 -0.88 -0.85
C GLY A 18 -2.76 -0.60 -2.15
N ILE A 19 -2.17 -0.89 -3.31
CA ILE A 19 -2.84 -0.67 -4.62
C ILE A 19 -4.15 -1.46 -4.76
N PHE A 20 -4.36 -2.54 -4.01
CA PHE A 20 -5.61 -3.32 -4.06
C PHE A 20 -6.69 -2.79 -3.10
N ILE A 21 -6.30 -1.98 -2.11
CA ILE A 21 -7.17 -1.46 -1.03
C ILE A 21 -7.51 0.02 -1.26
N THR A 22 -6.48 0.80 -1.59
CA THR A 22 -6.51 2.26 -1.69
C THR A 22 -7.51 2.79 -2.72
N PRO A 23 -7.68 2.21 -3.93
CA PRO A 23 -8.65 2.71 -4.91
C PRO A 23 -10.08 2.73 -4.36
N THR A 24 -10.49 1.69 -3.64
CA THR A 24 -11.82 1.62 -3.01
C THR A 24 -12.00 2.72 -1.96
N SER A 25 -10.97 2.99 -1.16
CA SER A 25 -10.99 4.03 -0.13
C SER A 25 -11.08 5.43 -0.74
N ILE A 26 -10.31 5.72 -1.78
CA ILE A 26 -10.35 7.04 -2.45
C ILE A 26 -11.71 7.26 -3.12
N VAL A 27 -12.23 6.28 -3.84
CA VAL A 27 -13.53 6.40 -4.54
C VAL A 27 -14.67 6.57 -3.54
N ALA A 28 -14.62 5.92 -2.37
CA ALA A 28 -15.62 6.07 -1.32
C ALA A 28 -15.70 7.52 -0.77
N GLU A 29 -14.56 8.21 -0.65
CA GLU A 29 -14.53 9.59 -0.19
C GLU A 29 -15.02 10.58 -1.27
N VAL A 30 -14.51 10.43 -2.50
CA VAL A 30 -14.75 11.43 -3.57
C VAL A 30 -15.98 11.12 -4.44
N ASN A 31 -16.57 9.94 -4.32
CA ASN A 31 -17.79 9.46 -5.00
C ASN A 31 -17.77 9.54 -6.54
N SER A 32 -16.59 9.66 -7.14
CA SER A 32 -16.42 9.86 -8.59
C SER A 32 -15.11 9.24 -9.09
N VAL A 33 -15.16 8.62 -10.27
CA VAL A 33 -13.99 8.03 -10.94
C VAL A 33 -13.04 9.10 -11.47
N GLY A 34 -13.57 10.19 -12.03
CA GLY A 34 -12.76 11.30 -12.54
C GLY A 34 -12.00 11.99 -11.42
N LEU A 35 -12.67 12.29 -10.30
CA LEU A 35 -12.03 12.94 -9.16
C LEU A 35 -11.03 12.01 -8.44
N SER A 36 -11.30 10.70 -8.37
CA SER A 36 -10.35 9.76 -7.78
C SER A 36 -9.03 9.66 -8.57
N LEU A 37 -9.09 9.72 -9.91
CA LEU A 37 -7.89 9.77 -10.76
C LEU A 37 -7.08 11.06 -10.54
N VAL A 38 -7.74 12.20 -10.34
CA VAL A 38 -7.08 13.47 -10.01
C VAL A 38 -6.38 13.37 -8.64
N VAL A 39 -7.04 12.78 -7.64
CA VAL A 39 -6.43 12.53 -6.31
C VAL A 39 -5.20 11.63 -6.44
N TRP A 40 -5.28 10.54 -7.22
CA TRP A 40 -4.13 9.68 -7.50
C TRP A 40 -2.95 10.43 -8.12
N ALA A 41 -3.22 11.27 -9.13
CA ALA A 41 -2.19 12.09 -9.76
C ALA A 41 -1.57 13.09 -8.77
N ALA A 42 -2.37 13.70 -7.90
CA ALA A 42 -1.90 14.59 -6.85
C ALA A 42 -1.03 13.85 -5.81
N CYS A 43 -1.42 12.66 -5.37
CA CYS A 43 -0.60 11.82 -4.49
C CYS A 43 0.75 11.48 -5.14
N GLY A 44 0.76 11.10 -6.41
CA GLY A 44 1.99 10.83 -7.16
C GLY A 44 2.93 12.03 -7.22
N LEU A 45 2.38 13.23 -7.44
CA LEU A 45 3.16 14.47 -7.45
C LEU A 45 3.74 14.80 -6.06
N ILE A 46 2.93 14.68 -5.00
CA ILE A 46 3.37 14.93 -3.63
C ILE A 46 4.50 13.96 -3.25
N SER A 47 4.34 12.67 -3.56
CA SER A 47 5.37 11.65 -3.30
C SER A 47 6.65 11.91 -4.10
N LEU A 48 6.55 12.38 -5.35
CA LEU A 48 7.72 12.77 -6.13
C LEU A 48 8.48 13.93 -5.48
N LEU A 49 7.78 15.01 -5.11
CA LEU A 49 8.39 16.14 -4.43
C LEU A 49 9.03 15.73 -3.09
N GLY A 50 8.34 14.90 -2.30
CA GLY A 50 8.87 14.34 -1.05
C GLY A 50 10.15 13.54 -1.29
N SER A 51 10.18 12.69 -2.33
CA SER A 51 11.36 11.89 -2.67
C SER A 51 12.60 12.75 -2.97
N ILE A 52 12.43 13.91 -3.63
CA ILE A 52 13.53 14.82 -3.95
C ILE A 52 14.10 15.42 -2.66
N VAL A 53 13.23 15.82 -1.72
CA VAL A 53 13.65 16.32 -0.40
C VAL A 53 14.42 15.24 0.36
N TYR A 54 13.94 13.99 0.33
CA TYR A 54 14.64 12.87 0.95
C TYR A 54 15.99 12.53 0.29
N ILE A 55 16.12 12.73 -1.02
CA ILE A 55 17.39 12.56 -1.73
C ILE A 55 18.40 13.63 -1.28
N GLU A 56 17.99 14.89 -1.16
CA GLU A 56 18.84 15.97 -0.68
C GLU A 56 19.28 15.72 0.77
N LEU A 57 18.35 15.28 1.62
CA LEU A 57 18.62 15.02 3.02
C LEU A 57 19.53 13.81 3.22
N GLY A 58 19.28 12.71 2.49
CA GLY A 58 20.07 11.49 2.55
C GLY A 58 21.46 11.59 1.92
N THR A 59 21.68 12.57 1.04
CA THR A 59 23.03 12.88 0.51
C THR A 59 23.78 13.88 1.40
N SER A 60 23.07 14.72 2.16
CA SER A 60 23.66 15.72 3.05
C SER A 60 24.00 15.16 4.44
N ILE A 61 23.14 14.33 5.01
CA ILE A 61 23.29 13.75 6.36
C ILE A 61 23.51 12.25 6.23
N ILE A 62 24.79 11.85 6.19
CA ILE A 62 25.20 10.45 6.00
C ILE A 62 25.30 9.75 7.36
N GLU A 63 24.18 9.71 8.08
CA GLU A 63 24.06 9.02 9.37
C GLU A 63 23.04 7.87 9.29
N PRO A 64 23.32 6.73 9.93
CA PRO A 64 22.38 5.61 9.96
C PRO A 64 21.16 5.97 10.82
N GLY A 65 19.95 5.74 10.29
CA GLY A 65 18.69 5.94 11.03
C GLY A 65 17.60 6.70 10.28
N CYS A 66 17.86 7.17 9.06
CA CYS A 66 16.89 7.89 8.22
C CYS A 66 16.23 9.05 8.98
N ASP A 67 14.90 9.11 9.04
CA ASP A 67 14.10 10.15 9.69
C ASP A 67 14.58 10.48 11.11
N PHE A 68 14.91 9.45 11.90
CA PHE A 68 15.38 9.66 13.27
C PHE A 68 16.75 10.34 13.31
N ALA A 69 17.67 9.93 12.44
CA ALA A 69 19.00 10.54 12.33
C ALA A 69 18.89 12.00 11.89
N TYR A 70 17.99 12.31 10.94
CA TYR A 70 17.78 13.67 10.46
C TYR A 70 17.27 14.61 11.56
N VAL A 71 16.30 14.18 12.39
CA VAL A 71 15.79 15.00 13.49
C VAL A 71 16.82 15.15 14.62
N CYS A 72 17.60 14.09 14.89
CA CYS A 72 18.72 14.14 15.84
C CYS A 72 19.84 15.08 15.39
N PHE A 73 20.13 15.16 14.09
CA PHE A 73 21.13 16.08 13.53
C PHE A 73 20.81 17.55 13.84
N VAL A 74 19.52 17.94 13.83
CA VAL A 74 19.07 19.30 14.22
C VAL A 74 18.96 19.48 15.74
N LYS A 75 19.42 18.50 16.53
CA LYS A 75 19.41 18.44 18.00
C LYS A 75 18.02 18.40 18.64
N TRP A 76 16.97 18.05 17.89
CA TRP A 76 15.59 17.92 18.39
C TRP A 76 15.29 16.53 18.94
N HIS A 77 16.11 16.07 19.89
CA HIS A 77 16.06 14.71 20.44
C HIS A 77 14.70 14.31 21.02
N ALA A 78 13.99 15.24 21.67
CA ALA A 78 12.66 14.98 22.20
C ALA A 78 11.64 14.65 21.10
N VAL A 79 11.67 15.41 19.99
CA VAL A 79 10.80 15.17 18.82
C VAL A 79 11.19 13.86 18.14
N ALA A 80 12.48 13.59 17.98
CA ALA A 80 12.99 12.34 17.41
C ALA A 80 12.52 11.12 18.21
N PHE A 81 12.57 11.20 19.55
CA PHE A 81 12.07 10.15 20.44
C PHE A 81 10.56 9.95 20.30
N SER A 82 9.77 11.04 20.33
CA SER A 82 8.32 10.95 20.16
C SER A 82 7.92 10.38 18.79
N PHE A 83 8.63 10.77 17.73
CA PHE A 83 8.42 10.23 16.39
C PHE A 83 8.66 8.72 16.34
N MET A 84 9.80 8.25 16.86
CA MET A 84 10.10 6.81 16.93
C MET A 84 9.11 6.04 17.80
N TRP A 85 8.68 6.63 18.92
CA TRP A 85 7.68 6.02 19.81
C TRP A 85 6.35 5.77 19.10
N VAL A 86 5.83 6.77 18.38
CA VAL A 86 4.61 6.65 17.58
C VAL A 86 4.81 5.63 16.45
N GLY A 87 5.95 5.68 15.77
CA GLY A 87 6.29 4.74 14.70
C GLY A 87 6.24 3.29 15.16
N VAL A 88 6.94 2.97 16.25
CA VAL A 88 7.09 1.59 16.76
C VAL A 88 5.82 1.05 17.39
N ILE A 89 5.08 1.87 18.15
CA ILE A 89 3.92 1.39 18.91
C ILE A 89 2.62 1.45 18.11
N ILE A 90 2.48 2.44 17.23
CA ILE A 90 1.22 2.72 16.55
C ILE A 90 1.35 2.40 15.07
N THR A 91 2.25 3.07 14.36
CA THR A 91 2.25 3.06 12.89
C THR A 91 2.63 1.70 12.30
N PHE A 92 3.77 1.11 12.72
CA PHE A 92 4.21 -0.17 12.18
C PHE A 92 3.27 -1.33 12.52
N PRO A 93 2.81 -1.50 13.78
CA PRO A 93 1.86 -2.56 14.12
C PRO A 93 0.52 -2.40 13.39
N ALA A 94 0.01 -1.17 13.29
CA ALA A 94 -1.24 -0.91 12.57
C ALA A 94 -1.13 -1.25 11.08
N SER A 95 -0.01 -0.89 10.43
CA SER A 95 0.21 -1.22 9.01
C SER A 95 0.27 -2.73 8.77
N VAL A 96 0.97 -3.46 9.64
CA VAL A 96 1.05 -4.93 9.58
C VAL A 96 -0.31 -5.57 9.84
N ALA A 97 -1.10 -5.04 10.77
CA ALA A 97 -2.44 -5.52 11.08
C ALA A 97 -3.43 -5.30 9.91
N VAL A 98 -3.40 -4.13 9.27
CA VAL A 98 -4.23 -3.85 8.07
C VAL A 98 -3.88 -4.83 6.96
N GLN A 99 -2.59 -5.02 6.66
CA GLN A 99 -2.15 -5.96 5.61
C GLN A 99 -2.57 -7.41 5.90
N ALA A 100 -2.46 -7.86 7.15
CA ALA A 100 -2.88 -9.20 7.54
C ALA A 100 -4.40 -9.39 7.46
N GLN A 101 -5.17 -8.38 7.86
CA GLN A 101 -6.62 -8.42 7.76
C GLN A 101 -7.10 -8.43 6.31
N THR A 102 -6.48 -7.61 5.45
CA THR A 102 -6.76 -7.61 4.01
C THR A 102 -6.46 -8.96 3.37
N PHE A 103 -5.35 -9.61 3.75
CA PHE A 103 -5.05 -10.96 3.26
C PHE A 103 -6.18 -11.94 3.59
N GLY A 104 -6.64 -11.96 4.84
CA GLY A 104 -7.77 -12.80 5.26
C GLY A 104 -9.05 -12.49 4.49
N GLN A 105 -9.34 -11.20 4.26
CA GLN A 105 -10.49 -10.76 3.48
C GLN A 105 -10.44 -11.26 2.03
N TYR A 106 -9.32 -11.09 1.33
CA TYR A 106 -9.18 -11.54 -0.05
C TYR A 106 -9.24 -13.06 -0.21
N VAL A 107 -8.71 -13.82 0.75
CA VAL A 107 -8.81 -15.29 0.71
C VAL A 107 -10.26 -15.74 0.87
N VAL A 108 -11.00 -15.17 1.83
CA VAL A 108 -12.40 -15.54 2.07
C VAL A 108 -13.29 -15.09 0.91
N GLU A 109 -13.14 -13.86 0.41
CA GLU A 109 -13.90 -13.36 -0.74
C GLU A 109 -13.57 -14.12 -2.02
N GLY A 110 -12.30 -14.50 -2.23
CA GLY A 110 -11.88 -15.31 -3.38
C GLY A 110 -12.43 -16.73 -3.37
N LEU A 111 -12.65 -17.32 -2.17
CA LEU A 111 -13.22 -18.64 -2.00
C LEU A 111 -14.75 -18.65 -1.88
N ALA A 112 -15.39 -17.49 -1.75
CA ALA A 112 -16.84 -17.36 -1.62
C ALA A 112 -17.66 -18.08 -2.71
N PRO A 113 -17.22 -18.16 -3.99
CA PRO A 113 -17.93 -18.94 -5.01
C PRO A 113 -17.92 -20.45 -4.77
N LEU A 114 -16.95 -20.97 -4.00
CA LEU A 114 -16.80 -22.40 -3.69
C LEU A 114 -17.35 -22.75 -2.31
N PHE A 115 -17.15 -21.87 -1.33
CA PHE A 115 -17.56 -22.04 0.05
C PHE A 115 -18.22 -20.75 0.54
N GLN A 116 -19.56 -20.77 0.63
CA GLN A 116 -20.31 -19.69 1.24
C GLN A 116 -20.24 -19.83 2.77
N LEU A 117 -19.60 -18.86 3.41
CA LEU A 117 -19.55 -18.74 4.86
C LEU A 117 -20.51 -17.64 5.28
N ASP A 118 -21.50 -17.98 6.10
CA ASP A 118 -22.39 -16.99 6.71
C ASP A 118 -21.66 -16.24 7.83
N GLU A 119 -22.07 -14.99 8.06
CA GLU A 119 -21.64 -14.26 9.26
C GLU A 119 -22.29 -14.89 10.51
N PRO A 120 -21.56 -15.09 11.62
CA PRO A 120 -20.27 -14.48 11.99
C PRO A 120 -19.01 -15.32 11.67
N TYR A 121 -19.18 -16.49 11.05
CA TYR A 121 -18.06 -17.40 10.80
C TYR A 121 -17.07 -16.84 9.79
N ALA A 122 -17.56 -16.14 8.75
CA ALA A 122 -16.73 -15.46 7.78
C ALA A 122 -15.78 -14.45 8.43
N GLU A 123 -16.27 -13.57 9.33
CA GLU A 123 -15.42 -12.62 10.05
C GLU A 123 -14.32 -13.32 10.88
N ILE A 124 -14.68 -14.37 11.62
CA ILE A 124 -13.73 -15.15 12.42
C ILE A 124 -12.66 -15.77 11.52
N THR A 125 -13.05 -16.36 10.39
CA THR A 125 -12.12 -16.96 9.44
C THR A 125 -11.17 -15.92 8.84
N ARG A 126 -11.65 -14.72 8.45
CA ARG A 126 -10.80 -13.63 7.96
C ARG A 126 -9.71 -13.28 8.98
N LYS A 127 -10.10 -13.06 10.25
CA LYS A 127 -9.18 -12.74 11.35
C LYS A 127 -8.20 -13.88 11.64
N ALA A 128 -8.69 -15.12 11.68
CA ALA A 128 -7.86 -16.30 11.93
C ALA A 128 -6.77 -16.49 10.85
N LEU A 129 -7.13 -16.31 9.57
CA LEU A 129 -6.18 -16.37 8.45
C LEU A 129 -5.13 -15.26 8.54
N GLY A 130 -5.53 -14.05 8.90
CA GLY A 130 -4.60 -12.93 9.12
C GLY A 130 -3.60 -13.23 10.25
N ILE A 131 -4.09 -13.72 11.39
CA ILE A 131 -3.22 -14.12 12.52
C ILE A 131 -2.28 -15.26 12.12
N LEU A 132 -2.78 -16.27 11.39
CA LEU A 132 -1.97 -17.39 10.91
C LEU A 132 -0.85 -16.91 9.98
N LEU A 133 -1.15 -15.98 9.08
CA LEU A 133 -0.14 -15.36 8.21
C LEU A 133 0.92 -14.63 9.05
N LEU A 134 0.52 -13.83 10.03
CA LEU A 134 1.45 -13.09 10.89
C LEU A 134 2.37 -14.03 11.67
N VAL A 135 1.80 -15.05 12.32
CA VAL A 135 2.59 -16.05 13.06
C VAL A 135 3.53 -16.78 12.11
N GLY A 136 3.08 -17.14 10.91
CA GLY A 136 3.91 -17.77 9.89
C GLY A 136 5.09 -16.88 9.45
N ILE A 137 4.85 -15.61 9.16
CA ILE A 137 5.89 -14.66 8.77
C ILE A 137 6.87 -14.42 9.92
N VAL A 138 6.38 -14.24 11.14
CA VAL A 138 7.23 -14.06 12.33
C VAL A 138 8.12 -15.29 12.52
N TRP A 139 7.56 -16.50 12.40
CA TRP A 139 8.32 -17.73 12.52
C TRP A 139 9.38 -17.88 11.43
N LEU A 140 9.04 -17.57 10.17
CA LEU A 140 10.00 -17.56 9.05
C LEU A 140 11.14 -16.57 9.28
N ASN A 141 10.84 -15.38 9.81
CA ASN A 141 11.83 -14.36 10.14
C ASN A 141 12.79 -14.81 11.26
N PHE A 142 12.31 -15.56 12.25
CA PHE A 142 13.16 -16.09 13.32
C PHE A 142 14.04 -17.27 12.88
N TYR A 143 13.58 -18.12 11.96
CA TYR A 143 14.26 -19.36 11.61
C TYR A 143 15.41 -19.18 10.60
N SER A 144 15.20 -18.42 9.51
CA SER A 144 16.28 -18.04 8.59
C SER A 144 15.86 -16.96 7.59
N LEU A 145 16.40 -15.76 7.80
CA LEU A 145 16.16 -14.57 6.97
C LEU A 145 16.62 -14.75 5.51
N ASN A 146 17.80 -15.36 5.30
CA ASN A 146 18.42 -15.40 3.97
C ASN A 146 17.93 -16.55 3.09
N GLU A 147 17.55 -17.69 3.67
CA GLU A 147 17.19 -18.88 2.89
C GLU A 147 15.70 -18.93 2.53
N PHE A 148 14.82 -18.52 3.45
CA PHE A 148 13.37 -18.68 3.29
C PHE A 148 12.64 -17.36 3.11
N ALA A 149 12.90 -16.37 3.98
CA ALA A 149 12.20 -15.08 3.91
C ALA A 149 12.51 -14.32 2.61
N ALA A 150 13.78 -14.30 2.17
CA ALA A 150 14.17 -13.68 0.91
C ALA A 150 13.48 -14.32 -0.32
N LYS A 151 13.41 -15.66 -0.38
CA LYS A 151 12.73 -16.36 -1.48
C LYS A 151 11.22 -16.10 -1.47
N PHE A 152 10.59 -16.12 -0.30
CA PHE A 152 9.18 -15.78 -0.15
C PHE A 152 8.88 -14.35 -0.62
N GLN A 153 9.71 -13.39 -0.26
CA GLN A 153 9.57 -11.99 -0.69
C GLN A 153 9.66 -11.85 -2.21
N ILE A 154 10.57 -12.57 -2.88
CA ILE A 154 10.67 -12.56 -4.35
C ILE A 154 9.40 -13.11 -4.98
N ILE A 155 8.90 -14.25 -4.51
CA ILE A 155 7.66 -14.86 -5.01
C ILE A 155 6.47 -13.90 -4.83
N ALA A 156 6.34 -13.31 -3.65
CA ALA A 156 5.29 -12.33 -3.36
C ALA A 156 5.38 -11.09 -4.28
N THR A 157 6.59 -10.62 -4.56
CA THR A 157 6.82 -9.47 -5.46
C THR A 157 6.43 -9.81 -6.90
N VAL A 158 6.84 -10.97 -7.41
CA VAL A 158 6.46 -11.43 -8.76
C VAL A 158 4.94 -11.61 -8.85
N ALA A 159 4.30 -12.19 -7.83
CA ALA A 159 2.85 -12.35 -7.79
C ALA A 159 2.12 -11.00 -7.82
N LYS A 160 2.59 -10.00 -7.05
CA LYS A 160 2.02 -8.63 -7.05
C LYS A 160 2.16 -7.95 -8.41
N LEU A 161 3.33 -8.03 -9.04
CA LEU A 161 3.55 -7.44 -10.35
C LEU A 161 2.72 -8.16 -11.44
N GLY A 162 2.61 -9.49 -11.35
CA GLY A 162 1.79 -10.30 -12.24
C GLY A 162 0.30 -9.98 -12.14
N SER A 163 -0.23 -9.83 -10.92
CA SER A 163 -1.64 -9.46 -10.73
C SER A 163 -1.93 -8.04 -11.22
N MET A 164 -1.02 -7.09 -10.99
CA MET A 164 -1.13 -5.73 -11.54
C MET A 164 -1.13 -5.75 -13.08
N ALA A 165 -0.22 -6.50 -13.70
CA ALA A 165 -0.17 -6.63 -15.16
C ALA A 165 -1.47 -7.23 -15.72
N LEU A 166 -2.02 -8.25 -15.06
CA LEU A 166 -3.30 -8.85 -15.44
C LEU A 166 -4.43 -7.82 -15.39
N ILE A 167 -4.56 -7.05 -14.31
CA ILE A 167 -5.58 -6.01 -14.17
C ILE A 167 -5.47 -4.97 -15.29
N ILE A 168 -4.24 -4.51 -15.60
CA ILE A 168 -4.00 -3.53 -16.67
C ILE A 168 -4.44 -4.09 -18.03
N VAL A 169 -4.00 -5.31 -18.37
CA VAL A 169 -4.34 -5.94 -19.65
C VAL A 169 -5.84 -6.20 -19.76
N ALA A 170 -6.48 -6.72 -18.72
CA ALA A 170 -7.91 -6.94 -18.68
C ALA A 170 -8.69 -5.63 -18.82
N GLY A 171 -8.25 -4.55 -18.15
CA GLY A 171 -8.84 -3.23 -18.24
C GLY A 171 -8.79 -2.67 -19.67
N PHE A 172 -7.62 -2.72 -20.32
CA PHE A 172 -7.50 -2.30 -21.73
C PHE A 172 -8.33 -3.17 -22.67
N TYR A 173 -8.41 -4.48 -22.41
CA TYR A 173 -9.22 -5.38 -23.22
C TYR A 173 -10.71 -5.02 -23.15
N LEU A 174 -11.24 -4.77 -21.94
CA LEU A 174 -12.63 -4.36 -21.74
C LEU A 174 -12.94 -2.98 -22.36
N LEU A 175 -11.99 -2.06 -22.28
CA LEU A 175 -12.14 -0.71 -22.81
C LEU A 175 -12.12 -0.68 -24.35
N ILE A 176 -11.13 -1.34 -24.97
CA ILE A 176 -10.92 -1.28 -26.42
C ILE A 176 -11.82 -2.25 -27.18
N PHE A 177 -11.95 -3.49 -26.72
CA PHE A 177 -12.64 -4.54 -27.49
C PHE A 177 -14.09 -4.75 -27.07
N LYS A 178 -14.45 -4.52 -25.80
CA LYS A 178 -15.84 -4.60 -25.33
C LYS A 178 -16.55 -3.26 -25.23
N GLY A 179 -15.84 -2.14 -25.41
CA GLY A 179 -16.42 -0.79 -25.36
C GLY A 179 -17.07 -0.44 -24.02
N GLN A 180 -16.60 -0.99 -22.90
CA GLN A 180 -17.16 -0.71 -21.58
C GLN A 180 -16.69 0.65 -21.03
N THR A 181 -17.23 1.76 -21.56
CA THR A 181 -16.86 3.14 -21.22
C THR A 181 -17.77 3.81 -20.19
N SER A 182 -18.78 3.11 -19.68
CA SER A 182 -19.80 3.66 -18.75
C SER A 182 -19.22 4.41 -17.54
N ASN A 183 -18.12 3.90 -16.97
CA ASN A 183 -17.44 4.54 -15.84
C ASN A 183 -16.70 5.84 -16.20
N LEU A 184 -16.37 6.06 -17.47
CA LEU A 184 -15.59 7.19 -17.97
C LEU A 184 -16.45 8.29 -18.61
N GLU A 185 -17.58 7.93 -19.23
CA GLU A 185 -18.47 8.88 -19.93
C GLU A 185 -18.97 10.02 -19.04
N ASN A 186 -19.23 9.73 -17.77
CA ASN A 186 -19.63 10.71 -16.76
C ASN A 186 -18.70 10.67 -15.54
N GLY A 187 -17.39 10.61 -15.80
CA GLY A 187 -16.38 10.37 -14.77
C GLY A 187 -16.50 11.26 -13.54
N PHE A 188 -16.89 12.54 -13.69
CA PHE A 188 -17.03 13.52 -12.60
C PHE A 188 -18.44 13.63 -12.00
N LYS A 189 -19.41 12.83 -12.45
CA LYS A 189 -20.77 12.88 -11.93
C LYS A 189 -20.79 12.45 -10.46
N ASN A 190 -21.53 13.20 -9.63
CA ASN A 190 -21.61 13.03 -8.17
C ASN A 190 -20.28 13.24 -7.41
N SER A 191 -19.31 13.93 -8.02
CA SER A 191 -18.05 14.26 -7.35
C SER A 191 -18.30 15.04 -6.06
N ASN A 192 -17.71 14.57 -4.96
CA ASN A 192 -17.72 15.26 -3.69
C ASN A 192 -16.50 16.18 -3.59
N TYR A 193 -16.71 17.47 -3.83
CA TYR A 193 -15.66 18.50 -3.75
C TYR A 193 -15.43 19.04 -2.34
N GLY A 194 -16.04 18.43 -1.31
CA GLY A 194 -15.80 18.79 0.07
C GLY A 194 -14.32 18.64 0.42
N VAL A 195 -13.70 19.72 0.90
CA VAL A 195 -12.26 19.75 1.23
C VAL A 195 -11.86 18.61 2.16
N GLY A 196 -12.68 18.29 3.15
CA GLY A 196 -12.44 17.17 4.07
C GLY A 196 -12.31 15.82 3.36
N HIS A 197 -13.20 15.52 2.42
CA HIS A 197 -13.17 14.26 1.67
C HIS A 197 -11.98 14.18 0.70
N ILE A 198 -11.60 15.31 0.09
CA ILE A 198 -10.40 15.36 -0.74
C ILE A 198 -9.15 15.10 0.12
N VAL A 199 -9.07 15.69 1.31
CA VAL A 199 -7.94 15.47 2.24
C VAL A 199 -7.91 14.02 2.73
N LEU A 200 -9.06 13.41 3.05
CA LEU A 200 -9.13 12.00 3.42
C LEU A 200 -8.74 11.08 2.25
N GLY A 201 -9.13 11.41 1.02
CA GLY A 201 -8.70 10.71 -0.19
C GLY A 201 -7.19 10.80 -0.42
N LEU A 202 -6.60 11.99 -0.24
CA LEU A 202 -5.15 12.18 -0.29
C LEU A 202 -4.44 11.39 0.81
N TYR A 203 -4.98 11.38 2.03
CA TYR A 203 -4.43 10.60 3.14
C TYR A 203 -4.46 9.09 2.84
N ALA A 204 -5.56 8.58 2.28
CA ALA A 204 -5.66 7.18 1.86
C ALA A 204 -4.69 6.84 0.71
N GLY A 205 -4.43 7.80 -0.19
CA GLY A 205 -3.55 7.64 -1.34
C GLY A 205 -2.05 7.81 -1.07
N LEU A 206 -1.68 8.49 0.02
CA LEU A 206 -0.29 8.71 0.45
C LEU A 206 0.17 7.71 1.52
N TRP A 207 -0.71 6.77 1.89
CA TRP A 207 -0.42 5.69 2.82
C TRP A 207 0.40 4.56 2.19
#